data_AF-A0A1E4DI15-F1
#
_entry.id   AF-A0A1E4DI15-F1
#
_cell.length_a   1.000
_cell.length_b   1.000
_cell.length_c   1.000
_cell.angle_alpha   90.00
_cell.angle_beta   90.00
_cell.angle_gamma   90.00
#
_symmetry.space_group_name_H-M   'P 1'
#
loop_
_entity.id
_entity.type
_entity.pdbx_description
1 polymer ?
#
loop_
_entity_poly.entity_id
_entity_poly.type
_entity_poly.pdbx_seq_one_letter_code
_entity_poly.pdbx_strand_id
1 'polypeptide(L)' 'MALRSAASHIEPQAATPAPKASSVRPVTSDLSRPEWFINRELSLLEFNRRVLDLAKDPKVPLLERLKYLCIDVA' A
#
# COMPACT_ATOMS: atom_id res chain seq x y z
N MET A 1 -6.98 -25.41 -65.25
CA MET A 1 -7.27 -26.41 -64.20
C MET A 1 -6.79 -25.83 -62.88
N ALA A 2 -7.60 -25.95 -61.84
CA ALA A 2 -7.79 -25.00 -60.75
C ALA A 2 -6.53 -24.57 -59.94
N LEU A 3 -6.29 -23.26 -59.87
CA LEU A 3 -5.68 -22.60 -58.72
C LEU A 3 -6.78 -22.35 -57.67
N ARG A 4 -6.85 -23.22 -56.66
CA ARG A 4 -7.50 -22.93 -55.37
C ARG A 4 -6.44 -23.11 -54.30
N SER A 5 -6.06 -22.04 -53.61
CA SER A 5 -5.76 -22.12 -52.18
C SER A 5 -5.79 -20.73 -51.57
N ALA A 6 -6.34 -20.65 -50.37
CA ALA A 6 -6.97 -19.50 -49.76
C ALA A 6 -6.02 -18.33 -49.52
N ALA A 7 -6.37 -17.16 -50.08
CA ALA A 7 -6.00 -15.89 -49.49
C ALA A 7 -6.71 -15.80 -48.14
N SER A 8 -5.97 -16.06 -47.06
CA SER A 8 -6.41 -15.81 -45.69
C SER A 8 -6.81 -14.35 -45.60
N HIS A 9 -8.12 -14.13 -45.53
CA HIS A 9 -8.72 -12.84 -45.25
C HIS A 9 -8.25 -12.42 -43.85
N ILE A 10 -7.25 -11.54 -43.80
CA ILE A 10 -6.84 -10.90 -42.56
C ILE A 10 -7.83 -9.77 -42.34
N GLU A 11 -8.80 -10.06 -41.48
CA GLU A 11 -9.79 -9.11 -41.00
C GLU A 11 -9.08 -7.98 -40.25
N PRO A 12 -9.35 -6.70 -40.56
CA PRO A 12 -8.77 -5.60 -39.80
C PRO A 12 -9.32 -5.69 -38.38
N GLN A 13 -8.47 -6.12 -37.44
CA GLN A 13 -8.76 -6.07 -36.01
C GLN A 13 -9.24 -4.66 -35.69
N ALA A 14 -10.55 -4.57 -35.39
CA ALA A 14 -11.13 -3.40 -34.78
C ALA A 14 -10.29 -3.05 -33.55
N ALA A 15 -9.72 -1.85 -33.58
CA ALA A 15 -8.89 -1.31 -32.52
C ALA A 15 -9.56 -1.59 -31.17
N THR A 16 -8.91 -2.44 -30.37
CA THR A 16 -9.18 -2.52 -28.94
C THR A 16 -9.20 -1.08 -28.42
N PRO A 17 -10.31 -0.59 -27.83
CA PRO A 17 -10.33 0.75 -27.30
C PRO A 17 -9.21 0.83 -26.28
N ALA A 18 -8.24 1.72 -26.55
CA ALA A 18 -7.14 2.01 -25.66
C ALA A 18 -7.67 2.13 -24.22
N PRO A 19 -6.96 1.60 -23.21
CA PRO A 19 -7.34 1.83 -21.82
C PRO A 19 -7.41 3.34 -21.65
N LYS A 20 -8.64 3.86 -21.48
CA LYS A 20 -8.87 5.30 -21.28
C LYS A 20 -7.97 5.67 -20.11
N ALA A 21 -6.92 6.44 -20.40
CA ALA A 21 -6.04 6.99 -19.39
C ALA A 21 -6.96 7.67 -18.38
N SER A 22 -7.16 7.02 -17.23
CA SER A 22 -7.97 7.60 -16.16
C SER A 22 -7.26 8.89 -15.84
N SER A 23 -7.90 10.03 -16.10
CA SER A 23 -7.35 11.31 -15.71
C SER A 23 -7.22 11.26 -14.20
N VAL A 24 -6.01 10.98 -13.70
CA VAL A 24 -5.69 11.13 -12.29
C VAL A 24 -5.78 12.62 -12.06
N ARG A 25 -6.98 13.09 -11.69
CA ARG A 25 -7.15 14.44 -11.18
C ARG A 25 -6.32 14.48 -9.90
N PRO A 26 -5.44 15.47 -9.71
CA PRO A 26 -4.80 15.61 -8.41
C PRO A 26 -5.93 15.86 -7.42
N VAL A 27 -6.17 14.88 -6.54
CA VAL A 27 -7.06 15.05 -5.41
C VAL A 27 -6.33 16.00 -4.47
N THR A 28 -6.65 17.29 -4.55
CA THR A 28 -6.17 18.28 -3.61
C THR A 28 -6.96 18.08 -2.31
N SER A 29 -6.49 17.17 -1.47
CA SER A 29 -7.02 16.98 -0.13
C SER A 29 -6.72 18.23 0.70
N ASP A 30 -7.76 18.92 1.16
CA ASP A 30 -7.68 20.07 2.07
C ASP A 30 -7.10 19.72 3.46
N LEU A 31 -5.78 19.81 3.59
CA LEU A 31 -5.03 19.47 4.81
C LEU A 31 -5.33 20.40 6.01
N SER A 32 -6.22 21.39 5.88
CA SER A 32 -6.64 22.22 7.01
C SER A 32 -7.61 21.50 7.95
N ARG A 33 -8.19 20.38 7.53
CA ARG A 33 -9.18 19.62 8.30
C ARG A 33 -8.52 18.81 9.41
N PRO A 34 -8.73 19.16 10.70
CA PRO A 34 -8.09 18.46 11.83
C PRO A 34 -8.55 16.99 11.98
N GLU A 35 -9.73 16.65 11.45
CA GLU A 35 -10.33 15.31 11.45
C GLU A 35 -9.45 14.26 10.74
N TRP A 36 -8.53 14.68 9.88
CA TRP A 36 -7.66 13.77 9.13
C TRP A 36 -6.39 13.39 9.90
N PHE A 37 -6.13 14.07 11.02
CA PHE A 37 -4.94 13.87 11.81
C PHE A 37 -5.29 13.21 13.13
N ILE A 38 -4.43 12.27 13.54
CA ILE A 38 -4.46 11.69 14.87
C ILE A 38 -3.56 12.50 15.80
N ASN A 39 -3.91 12.54 17.09
CA ASN A 39 -3.09 13.22 18.08
C ASN A 39 -1.71 12.52 18.16
N ARG A 40 -0.65 13.30 18.01
CA ARG A 40 0.74 12.81 18.03
C ARG A 40 1.08 12.11 19.35
N GLU A 41 0.72 12.73 20.48
CA GLU A 41 1.04 12.21 21.81
C GLU A 41 0.31 10.90 22.08
N LEU A 42 -0.97 10.80 21.69
CA LEU A 42 -1.71 9.53 21.76
C LEU A 42 -1.07 8.46 20.87
N SER A 43 -0.63 8.82 19.67
CA SER A 43 0.05 7.90 18.76
C SER A 43 1.37 7.39 19.35
N LEU A 44 2.08 8.25 20.07
CA LEU A 44 3.31 7.91 20.77
C LEU A 44 3.05 6.95 21.94
N LEU A 45 2.00 7.19 22.74
CA LEU A 45 1.59 6.27 23.81
C LEU A 45 1.21 4.89 23.27
N GLU A 46 0.44 4.83 22.18
CA GLU A 46 0.05 3.57 21.53
C GLU A 46 1.25 2.83 20.91
N PHE A 47 2.25 3.56 20.42
CA PHE A 47 3.52 2.98 20.01
C PHE A 47 4.25 2.35 21.21
N ASN A 48 4.45 3.11 22.29
CA ASN A 48 5.14 2.63 23.48
C ASN A 48 4.42 1.41 24.09
N ARG A 49 3.09 1.40 24.06
CA ARG A 49 2.31 0.24 24.50
C ARG A 49 2.62 -1.02 23.70
N ARG A 50 2.67 -0.93 22.37
CA ARG A 50 3.05 -2.06 21.50
C ARG A 50 4.47 -2.53 21.76
N VAL A 51 5.42 -1.63 22.02
CA VAL A 51 6.80 -1.99 22.40
C VAL A 51 6.82 -2.77 23.71
N LEU A 52 6.06 -2.32 24.71
CA LEU A 52 5.96 -3.01 26.00
C LEU A 52 5.29 -4.40 25.89
N ASP A 53 4.31 -4.55 25.00
CA ASP A 53 3.68 -5.84 24.75
C ASP A 53 4.69 -6.85 24.17
N LEU A 54 5.56 -6.42 23.24
CA LEU A 54 6.66 -7.23 22.71
C LEU A 54 7.70 -7.58 23.80
N ALA A 55 8.00 -6.65 24.70
CA ALA A 55 8.90 -6.91 25.83
C ALA A 55 8.34 -7.95 26.82
N LYS A 56 7.01 -8.09 26.90
CA LYS A 56 6.31 -9.04 27.78
C LYS A 56 6.07 -10.41 27.13
N ASP A 57 6.04 -10.49 25.81
CA ASP A 57 5.73 -11.74 25.10
C ASP A 57 6.82 -12.81 25.38
N PRO A 58 6.48 -13.96 25.98
CA PRO A 58 7.43 -15.04 26.23
C PRO A 58 7.94 -15.74 24.96
N LYS A 59 7.29 -15.53 23.81
CA LYS A 59 7.75 -16.07 22.51
C LYS A 59 8.95 -15.30 21.96
N VAL A 60 9.17 -14.07 22.43
CA VAL A 60 10.33 -13.25 22.05
C VAL A 60 11.55 -13.70 22.88
N PRO A 61 12.70 -13.96 22.24
CA PRO A 61 13.93 -14.31 22.96
C PRO A 61 14.28 -13.30 24.06
N LEU A 62 14.83 -13.78 25.18
CA LEU A 62 15.12 -12.97 26.38
C LEU A 62 15.93 -11.70 26.09
N LEU A 63 16.94 -11.79 25.23
CA LEU A 63 17.77 -10.62 24.88
C LEU A 63 17.01 -9.59 24.05
N GLU A 64 16.09 -10.02 23.19
CA GLU A 64 15.26 -9.12 22.39
C GLU A 64 14.25 -8.39 23.26
N ARG A 65 13.67 -9.06 24.26
CA ARG A 65 12.79 -8.42 25.26
C ARG A 65 13.49 -7.31 26.03
N LEU A 66 14.76 -7.51 26.40
CA LEU A 66 15.57 -6.46 27.04
C LEU A 66 15.80 -5.29 26.09
N LYS A 67 16.07 -5.56 24.80
CA LYS A 67 16.22 -4.51 23.80
C LYS A 67 14.94 -3.67 23.67
N TYR A 68 13.77 -4.31 23.65
CA TYR A 68 12.48 -3.59 23.64
C TYR A 68 12.28 -2.71 24.88
N LEU A 69 12.75 -3.14 26.05
CA LEU A 69 12.68 -2.34 27.29
C LEU A 69 13.59 -1.09 27.24
N CYS A 70 14.67 -1.14 26.46
CA CYS A 70 15.60 -0.02 26.29
C CYS A 70 15.24 0.92 25.13
N ILE A 71 14.11 0.70 24.44
CA ILE A 71 13.63 1.63 23.43
C ILE A 71 12.98 2.82 24.15
N ASP A 72 13.65 3.96 24.13
CA ASP A 72 13.09 5.24 24.56
C ASP A 72 12.67 6.06 23.34
N VAL A 73 11.52 6.71 23.45
CA VAL A 73 11.03 7.69 22.46
C VAL A 73 10.66 8.94 23.24
N ALA A 74 11.69 9.65 23.67
CA ALA A 74 11.65 10.97 24.31
C ALA A 74 12.41 11.98 23.46
#